data_AF-A0A0G4FMW0-F1
#
_entry.id   AF-A0A0G4FMW0-F1
#
_cell.length_a   1.000
_cell.length_b   1.000
_cell.length_c   1.000
_cell.angle_alpha   90.00
_cell.angle_beta   90.00
_cell.angle_gamma   90.00
#
_symmetry.space_group_name_H-M   'P 1'
#
loop_
_entity.id
_entity.type
_entity.pdbx_description
1 polymer ?
#
loop_
_entity_poly.entity_id
_entity_poly.type
_entity_poly.pdbx_seq_one_letter_code
_entity_poly.pdbx_strand_id
1 'polypeptide(L)'
;MIDRHVDNNQLDTIMTQSPHTSVEGCTTTASRRNPGGHTHRQLVLTGASHSFVASIYIIGSEYINTVRVQVHTTESAVYDVGGAFKDRFPETTRLARVVLGTNRQVGRWW
;
A
#
# COMPACT_ATOMS: atom_id res chain seq x y z
N MET A 1 4.36 -7.14 9.69
CA MET A 1 5.56 -6.78 8.91
C MET A 1 5.62 -7.75 7.74
N ILE A 2 6.01 -7.25 6.57
CA ILE A 2 6.02 -7.98 5.30
C ILE A 2 7.46 -8.00 4.79
N ASP A 3 7.92 -9.10 4.21
CA ASP A 3 9.24 -9.15 3.58
C ASP A 3 9.29 -8.15 2.42
N ARG A 4 10.35 -7.32 2.36
CA ARG A 4 10.52 -6.30 1.30
C ARG A 4 10.64 -6.90 -0.10
N HIS A 5 11.11 -8.15 -0.19
CA HIS A 5 11.36 -8.87 -1.43
C HIS A 5 10.19 -9.77 -1.85
N VAL A 6 9.09 -9.74 -1.10
CA VAL A 6 7.86 -10.41 -1.52
C VAL A 6 7.38 -9.87 -2.87
N ASP A 7 6.70 -10.72 -3.62
CA ASP A 7 6.03 -10.35 -4.88
C ASP A 7 6.97 -9.70 -5.90
N ASN A 8 8.00 -10.46 -6.30
CA ASN A 8 8.98 -10.07 -7.31
C ASN A 8 9.67 -8.73 -6.99
N ASN A 9 9.96 -8.48 -5.70
CA ASN A 9 10.55 -7.23 -5.23
C ASN A 9 9.67 -5.99 -5.52
N GLN A 10 8.34 -6.14 -5.63
CA GLN A 10 7.45 -5.00 -5.90
C GLN A 10 7.54 -3.93 -4.81
N LEU A 11 7.50 -4.33 -3.53
CA LEU A 11 7.63 -3.39 -2.41
C LEU A 11 9.02 -2.75 -2.38
N ASP A 12 10.07 -3.53 -2.61
CA ASP A 12 11.43 -3.02 -2.71
C ASP A 12 11.60 -2.01 -3.85
N THR A 13 11.03 -2.30 -5.02
CA THR A 13 11.03 -1.42 -6.20
C THR A 13 10.30 -0.12 -5.89
N ILE A 14 9.13 -0.20 -5.26
CA ILE A 14 8.37 0.99 -4.87
C ILE A 14 9.19 1.87 -3.91
N MET A 15 9.95 1.25 -3.02
CA MET A 15 10.74 1.93 -2.00
C MET A 15 12.05 2.53 -2.54
N THR A 16 12.66 1.89 -3.54
CA THR A 16 13.97 2.29 -4.10
C THR A 16 13.86 3.16 -5.35
N GLN A 17 12.73 3.12 -6.07
CA GLN A 17 12.51 4.03 -7.20
C GLN A 17 12.55 5.49 -6.75
N SER A 18 12.81 6.40 -7.71
CA SER A 18 12.89 7.83 -7.43
C SER A 18 11.67 8.34 -6.66
N PRO A 19 11.85 9.21 -5.65
CA PRO A 19 10.77 9.89 -4.94
C PRO A 19 9.78 10.60 -5.86
N HIS A 20 10.24 11.02 -7.05
CA HIS A 20 9.45 11.76 -8.03
C HIS A 20 8.77 10.85 -9.07
N THR A 21 9.03 9.54 -9.05
CA THR A 21 8.35 8.60 -9.94
C THR A 21 6.97 8.28 -9.39
N SER A 22 5.95 8.51 -10.22
CA SER A 22 4.58 8.07 -9.95
C SER A 22 4.50 6.55 -9.94
N VAL A 23 3.67 6.01 -9.05
CA VAL A 23 3.36 4.58 -9.03
C VAL A 23 2.08 4.34 -9.82
N GLU A 24 2.12 3.38 -10.74
CA GLU A 24 0.95 3.00 -11.53
C GLU A 24 -0.22 2.62 -10.60
N GLY A 25 -1.44 3.07 -10.93
CA GLY A 25 -2.62 2.89 -10.10
C GLY A 25 -2.75 3.86 -8.91
N CYS A 26 -1.76 4.75 -8.70
CA CYS A 26 -1.83 5.83 -7.71
C CYS A 26 -2.07 7.18 -8.37
N THR A 27 -2.86 8.03 -7.73
CA THR A 27 -3.10 9.42 -8.15
C THR A 27 -1.98 10.33 -7.67
N THR A 28 -1.51 10.10 -6.45
CA THR A 28 -0.41 10.85 -5.85
C THR A 28 0.55 9.89 -5.15
N THR A 29 1.84 10.15 -5.30
CA THR A 29 2.89 9.47 -4.56
C THR A 29 3.71 10.52 -3.82
N ALA A 30 3.96 10.29 -2.54
CA ALA A 30 4.90 11.09 -1.75
C ALA A 30 5.94 10.15 -1.15
N SER A 31 7.20 10.59 -1.13
CA SER A 31 8.30 9.82 -0.55
C SER A 31 9.14 10.72 0.33
N ARG A 32 9.57 10.16 1.46
CA ARG A 32 10.45 10.83 2.43
C ARG A 32 11.49 9.84 2.92
N ARG A 33 12.75 10.23 2.83
CA ARG A 33 13.86 9.51 3.48
C ARG A 33 14.30 10.28 4.71
N ASN A 34 14.41 9.59 5.84
CA ASN A 34 14.95 10.17 7.06
C ASN A 34 16.43 9.84 7.18
N PRO A 35 17.26 10.70 7.81
CA PRO A 35 18.69 10.46 8.02
C PRO A 35 19.01 9.15 8.74
N GLY A 36 18.07 8.62 9.53
CA GLY A 36 18.19 7.32 10.22
C GLY A 36 17.97 6.09 9.33
N GLY A 37 18.03 6.21 8.01
CA GLY A 37 17.87 5.08 7.07
C GLY A 37 16.43 4.53 6.99
N HIS A 38 15.44 5.33 7.40
CA HIS A 38 14.03 5.00 7.22
C HIS A 38 13.50 5.65 5.96
N THR A 39 12.87 4.86 5.10
CA THR A 39 12.16 5.36 3.93
C THR A 39 10.66 5.23 4.19
N HIS A 40 9.92 6.29 3.89
CA HIS A 40 8.47 6.37 3.99
C HIS A 40 7.94 6.66 2.60
N ARG A 41 7.05 5.82 2.11
CA ARG A 41 6.31 6.04 0.86
C ARG A 41 4.83 6.07 1.16
N GLN A 42 4.17 7.14 0.74
CA GLN A 42 2.73 7.30 0.80
C GLN A 42 2.17 7.22 -0.62
N LEU A 43 1.23 6.31 -0.81
CA LEU A 43 0.54 6.07 -2.08
C LEU A 43 -0.92 6.43 -1.88
N VAL A 44 -1.40 7.43 -2.62
CA VAL A 44 -2.78 7.90 -2.56
C VAL A 44 -3.53 7.33 -3.75
N LEU A 45 -4.58 6.58 -3.44
CA LEU A 45 -5.48 5.93 -4.38
C LEU A 45 -6.80 6.68 -4.37
N THR A 46 -7.23 7.16 -5.54
CA THR A 46 -8.55 7.78 -5.69
C THR A 46 -9.37 6.99 -6.70
N GLY A 47 -10.59 6.60 -6.32
CA GLY A 47 -11.53 5.95 -7.22
C GLY A 47 -12.14 6.93 -8.24
N ALA A 48 -12.51 6.43 -9.41
CA ALA A 48 -13.10 7.23 -10.50
C ALA A 48 -14.52 7.75 -10.19
N SER A 49 -15.20 7.19 -9.19
CA SER A 49 -16.62 7.46 -8.99
C SER A 49 -16.89 8.63 -8.03
N HIS A 50 -16.39 8.66 -6.79
CA HIS A 50 -16.66 9.75 -5.85
C HIS A 50 -15.59 9.77 -4.77
N SER A 51 -15.05 10.95 -4.43
CA SER A 51 -14.25 11.40 -3.24
C SER A 51 -13.53 10.39 -2.33
N PHE A 52 -13.26 9.19 -2.81
CA PHE A 52 -12.80 8.09 -2.01
C PHE A 52 -11.28 8.09 -2.04
N VAL A 53 -10.69 8.26 -0.86
CA VAL A 53 -9.25 8.34 -0.69
C VAL A 53 -8.83 7.15 0.17
N ALA A 54 -8.12 6.21 -0.44
CA ALA A 54 -7.29 5.27 0.29
C ALA A 54 -5.84 5.74 0.27
N SER A 55 -5.17 5.73 1.40
CA SER A 55 -3.75 6.02 1.52
C SER A 55 -3.03 4.79 2.06
N ILE A 56 -2.02 4.33 1.32
CA ILE A 56 -1.14 3.26 1.73
C ILE A 56 0.18 3.87 2.18
N TYR A 57 0.58 3.60 3.41
CA TYR A 57 1.89 3.95 3.92
C TYR A 57 2.78 2.72 3.95
N ILE A 58 3.89 2.80 3.22
CA ILE A 58 4.94 1.79 3.21
C ILE A 58 6.13 2.39 3.94
N ILE A 59 6.50 1.76 5.05
CA ILE A 59 7.60 2.19 5.90
C ILE A 59 8.63 1.08 5.89
N GLY A 60 9.81 1.37 5.36
CA GLY A 60 10.95 0.46 5.36
C GLY A 60 12.14 1.07 6.08
N SER A 61 13.06 0.21 6.47
CA SER A 61 14.38 0.62 6.90
C SER A 61 15.42 -0.06 6.03
N GLU A 62 16.49 0.65 5.70
CA GLU A 62 17.60 0.12 4.91
C GLU A 62 18.33 -1.03 5.63
N TYR A 63 18.18 -1.14 6.96
CA TYR A 63 18.86 -2.14 7.80
C TYR A 63 18.05 -3.42 8.05
N ILE A 64 16.78 -3.46 7.67
CA ILE A 64 15.91 -4.62 7.89
C ILE A 64 15.23 -5.04 6.58
N ASN A 65 15.08 -6.34 6.37
CA ASN A 65 14.42 -6.88 5.17
C ASN A 65 12.90 -6.88 5.26
N THR A 66 12.32 -6.11 6.18
CA THR A 66 10.88 -6.05 6.40
C THR A 66 10.35 -4.64 6.24
N VAL A 67 9.20 -4.52 5.61
CA VAL A 67 8.43 -3.29 5.52
C VAL A 67 7.15 -3.38 6.35
N ARG A 68 6.68 -2.23 6.81
CA ARG A 68 5.37 -2.06 7.43
C ARG A 68 4.46 -1.40 6.40
N VAL A 69 3.34 -2.04 6.11
CA VAL A 69 2.27 -1.50 5.26
C VAL A 69 1.11 -1.13 6.15
N GLN A 70 0.61 0.09 6.03
CA GLN A 70 -0.60 0.57 6.70
C GLN A 70 -1.57 1.13 5.67
N VAL A 71 -2.86 0.93 5.90
CA VAL A 71 -3.93 1.34 4.99
C VAL A 71 -4.86 2.23 5.76
N HIS A 72 -5.04 3.44 5.27
CA HIS A 72 -6.05 4.38 5.75
C HIS A 72 -7.08 4.53 4.66
N THR A 73 -8.33 4.24 4.99
CA THR A 73 -9.43 4.30 4.03
C THR A 73 -10.59 5.08 4.62
N THR A 74 -11.23 5.89 3.78
CA THR A 74 -12.51 6.54 4.09
C THR A 74 -13.71 5.70 3.65
N GLU A 75 -13.49 4.47 3.19
CA GLU A 75 -14.53 3.53 2.79
C GLU A 75 -15.25 3.07 4.05
N SER A 76 -16.58 3.17 4.05
CA SER A 76 -17.38 2.61 5.13
C SER A 76 -17.27 1.09 5.09
N ALA A 77 -16.99 0.50 6.25
CA ALA A 77 -16.94 -0.96 6.37
C ALA A 77 -18.29 -1.58 6.01
N VAL A 78 -18.29 -2.53 5.07
CA VAL A 78 -19.50 -3.31 4.78
C VAL A 78 -19.81 -4.19 5.98
N TYR A 79 -21.04 -4.10 6.47
CA TYR A 79 -21.55 -4.93 7.56
C TYR A 79 -22.00 -6.29 7.01
N ASP A 80 -21.87 -7.37 7.79
CA ASP A 80 -22.34 -8.73 7.47
C ASP A 80 -21.58 -9.50 6.38
N VAL A 81 -20.42 -8.98 5.94
CA VAL A 81 -19.45 -9.72 5.12
C VAL A 81 -18.30 -10.15 6.03
N GLY A 82 -17.61 -11.25 5.72
CA GLY A 82 -16.62 -11.92 6.56
C GLY A 82 -15.60 -11.01 7.29
N GLY A 83 -14.92 -11.55 8.29
CA GLY A 83 -14.02 -10.77 9.16
C GLY A 83 -12.74 -10.22 8.49
N ALA A 84 -12.47 -10.56 7.22
CA ALA A 84 -11.27 -10.10 6.54
C ALA A 84 -11.42 -8.67 6.00
N PHE A 85 -10.30 -7.93 5.96
CA PHE A 85 -10.27 -6.55 5.50
C PHE A 85 -10.84 -6.38 4.09
N LYS A 86 -10.57 -7.31 3.17
CA LYS A 86 -11.13 -7.24 1.80
C LYS A 86 -12.63 -7.34 1.68
N ASP A 87 -13.23 -8.09 2.59
CA ASP A 87 -14.66 -8.33 2.58
C ASP A 87 -15.37 -7.08 3.12
N ARG A 88 -14.71 -6.39 4.06
CA ARG A 88 -15.19 -5.13 4.66
C ARG A 88 -14.92 -3.90 3.81
N PHE A 89 -13.85 -3.90 3.01
CA PHE A 89 -13.38 -2.76 2.23
C PHE A 89 -13.04 -3.18 0.78
N PRO A 90 -14.05 -3.58 -0.02
CA PRO A 90 -13.85 -4.10 -1.36
C PRO A 90 -13.22 -3.08 -2.32
N GLU A 91 -13.57 -1.79 -2.25
CA GLU A 91 -13.02 -0.78 -3.15
C GLU A 91 -11.56 -0.45 -2.81
N THR A 92 -11.25 -0.29 -1.52
CA THR A 92 -9.87 -0.12 -1.04
C THR A 92 -9.00 -1.28 -1.50
N THR A 93 -9.52 -2.50 -1.35
CA THR A 93 -8.82 -3.72 -1.73
C THR A 93 -8.57 -3.79 -3.22
N ARG A 94 -9.57 -3.45 -4.03
CA ARG A 94 -9.46 -3.45 -5.49
C ARG A 94 -8.37 -2.50 -5.95
N LEU A 95 -8.32 -1.28 -5.40
CA LEU A 95 -7.28 -0.29 -5.73
C LEU A 95 -5.90 -0.71 -5.20
N ALA A 96 -5.82 -1.17 -3.96
CA ALA A 96 -4.56 -1.58 -3.35
C ALA A 96 -3.91 -2.75 -4.09
N ARG A 97 -4.72 -3.69 -4.61
CA ARG A 97 -4.23 -4.84 -5.38
C ARG A 97 -3.51 -4.46 -6.66
N VAL A 98 -3.95 -3.39 -7.34
CA VAL A 98 -3.26 -2.87 -8.55
C VAL A 98 -1.84 -2.42 -8.20
N VAL A 99 -1.69 -1.81 -7.02
CA VAL A 99 -0.44 -1.16 -6.62
C VAL A 99 0.52 -2.11 -5.91
N LEU A 100 0.00 -3.01 -5.08
CA LEU A 100 0.78 -3.89 -4.21
C LEU A 100 0.81 -5.36 -4.67
N GLY A 101 0.12 -5.69 -5.77
CA GLY A 101 0.04 -7.07 -6.27
C GLY A 101 -0.99 -7.94 -5.55
N THR A 102 -1.23 -9.14 -6.09
CA THR A 102 -2.40 -9.99 -5.73
C THR A 102 -2.07 -11.15 -4.77
N ASN A 103 -0.92 -11.14 -4.08
CA ASN A 103 -0.38 -12.40 -3.54
C ASN A 103 -0.52 -12.63 -2.03
N ARG A 104 -0.50 -13.90 -1.63
CA ARG A 104 -0.97 -14.47 -0.34
C ARG A 104 -0.43 -13.85 0.97
N GLN A 105 0.72 -13.18 0.98
CA GLN A 105 1.25 -12.56 2.21
C GLN A 105 0.73 -11.14 2.43
N VAL A 106 0.64 -10.36 1.36
CA VAL A 106 -0.01 -9.05 1.34
C VAL A 106 -1.52 -9.30 1.35
N GLY A 107 -2.02 -10.10 0.40
CA GLY A 107 -3.37 -10.67 0.20
C GLY A 107 -4.00 -11.43 1.36
N ARG A 108 -3.30 -11.66 2.48
CA ARG A 108 -3.91 -12.16 3.73
C ARG A 108 -4.63 -11.06 4.50
N TRP A 109 -4.31 -9.80 4.17
CA TRP A 109 -4.86 -8.59 4.75
C TRP A 109 -5.72 -7.80 3.76
N TRP A 110 -6.00 -8.36 2.57
CA TRP A 110 -6.92 -7.90 1.51
C TRP A 110 -7.45 -9.12 0.75
#